data_AF-A0A1V5YJN9-F1
#
_entry.id   AF-A0A1V5YJN9-F1
#
_cell.length_a   1.000
_cell.length_b   1.000
_cell.length_c   1.000
_cell.angle_alpha   90.00
_cell.angle_beta   90.00
_cell.angle_gamma   90.00
#
_symmetry.space_group_name_H-M   'P 1'
#
loop_
_entity.id
_entity.type
_entity.pdbx_description
1 polymer ?
#
loop_
_entity_poly.entity_id
_entity_poly.type
_entity_poly.pdbx_seq_one_letter_code
_entity_poly.pdbx_strand_id
1 'polypeptide(L)'
;MTMTIAVAGKGGVGKTTFIAMLIKYIQNHRLGCILAIDGDPAANLNMVLGMPLPETVGRIREDTRDEVSTGRYDTSIPKADFFEYRIHESLAEGDHIDLIAMGRPEGPGCYCAANNILRNVIDRLGDNYDYVLIDNEAGLEHISRQTARNVDKLFVLTDMTMRGIATAGHISRLIRELGTRVRQSYLVINCDESEPGTCKDIPMLMATPHTLVEGIIISCFAVNAHNAFIYVRGEVLHVIRRLQQAVADAYQAGYLGKGIFGTEAGAYICGEETALLDSLEGRRGQPRLRPPFPAVAGLYASPTVVNNAESIASVPSIVANGADWYKSMGTEKSAGPTIYSLSGHITRPGQYEAPLGTTFRTLLDLAGGIRAGHQLKFFTPGGSSTPILTPDHLDVPLDYEGVAAAGSILGTKALQTYDETVSVVRTTLRYTEFYKHESCGKCTPCREGSWWLVQTLRNLEAGRGSEGDVDKLLDVCDNVSMKSFCTLADGFVANITSSIKYFRDEFEAGYHTPAWELFPYEKSIYFPYERETLIVNEVADK
;
A
#
# COMPACT_ATOMS: atom_id res chain seq x y z
N MET A 1 28.12 20.18 -4.21
CA MET A 1 28.25 19.46 -2.92
C MET A 1 27.37 18.25 -3.06
N THR A 2 28.00 17.09 -3.21
CA THR A 2 27.36 15.81 -3.50
C THR A 2 26.29 15.47 -2.48
N MET A 3 25.13 15.02 -2.96
CA MET A 3 24.01 14.59 -2.13
C MET A 3 23.97 13.06 -2.07
N THR A 4 24.31 12.50 -0.91
CA THR A 4 24.36 11.04 -0.73
C THR A 4 23.02 10.49 -0.27
N ILE A 5 22.47 9.58 -1.06
CA ILE A 5 21.19 8.91 -0.85
C ILE A 5 21.44 7.41 -0.67
N ALA A 6 20.95 6.83 0.43
CA ALA A 6 21.03 5.40 0.67
C ALA A 6 19.63 4.81 0.85
N VAL A 7 19.42 3.58 0.38
CA VAL A 7 18.20 2.81 0.58
C VAL A 7 18.54 1.52 1.34
N ALA A 8 17.84 1.29 2.45
CA ALA A 8 17.93 0.08 3.25
C ALA A 8 16.52 -0.49 3.48
N GLY A 9 16.41 -1.77 3.87
CA GLY A 9 15.11 -2.38 4.11
C GLY A 9 15.11 -3.90 4.19
N LYS A 10 13.91 -4.45 4.38
CA LYS A 10 13.67 -5.90 4.35
C LYS A 10 13.87 -6.45 2.92
N GLY A 11 14.25 -7.71 2.77
CA GLY A 11 14.25 -8.38 1.45
C GLY A 11 12.86 -8.40 0.81
N GLY A 12 12.79 -8.25 -0.52
CA GLY A 12 11.54 -8.33 -1.30
C GLY A 12 10.71 -7.04 -1.43
N VAL A 13 11.07 -5.96 -0.71
CA VAL A 13 10.30 -4.69 -0.68
C VAL A 13 10.56 -3.73 -1.86
N GLY A 14 11.30 -4.15 -2.89
CA GLY A 14 11.54 -3.36 -4.11
C GLY A 14 12.63 -2.28 -4.04
N LYS A 15 13.69 -2.48 -3.24
CA LYS A 15 14.77 -1.48 -3.01
C LYS A 15 15.54 -1.09 -4.29
N THR A 16 16.01 -2.09 -5.03
CA THR A 16 16.75 -1.93 -6.29
C THR A 16 15.87 -1.29 -7.37
N THR A 17 14.65 -1.80 -7.47
CA THR A 17 13.56 -1.28 -8.30
C THR A 17 13.26 0.19 -8.03
N PHE A 18 13.46 0.63 -6.78
CA PHE A 18 13.23 1.99 -6.34
C PHE A 18 14.42 2.91 -6.67
N ILE A 19 15.66 2.52 -6.40
CA ILE A 19 16.82 3.37 -6.74
C ILE A 19 16.90 3.62 -8.24
N ALA A 20 16.61 2.61 -9.07
CA ALA A 20 16.51 2.78 -10.51
C ALA A 20 15.50 3.87 -10.94
N MET A 21 14.44 4.10 -10.15
CA MET A 21 13.47 5.18 -10.40
C MET A 21 13.95 6.55 -9.94
N LEU A 22 14.63 6.63 -8.80
CA LEU A 22 15.16 7.91 -8.32
C LEU A 22 16.30 8.41 -9.22
N ILE A 23 17.11 7.48 -9.73
CA ILE A 23 18.08 7.71 -10.82
C ILE A 23 17.36 8.26 -12.06
N LYS A 24 16.37 7.53 -12.61
CA LYS A 24 15.63 7.94 -13.81
C LYS A 24 14.87 9.26 -13.62
N TYR A 25 14.44 9.59 -12.40
CA TYR A 25 13.86 10.90 -12.07
C TYR A 25 14.89 12.03 -12.17
N ILE A 26 16.08 11.85 -11.58
CA ILE A 26 17.18 12.83 -11.63
C ILE A 26 17.64 13.07 -13.08
N GLN A 27 17.77 12.00 -13.89
CA GLN A 27 18.07 12.09 -15.32
C GLN A 27 16.98 12.84 -16.11
N ASN A 28 15.72 12.41 -16.00
CA ASN A 28 14.60 13.00 -16.76
C ASN A 28 14.39 14.49 -16.47
N HIS A 29 14.69 14.93 -15.25
CA HIS A 29 14.61 16.34 -14.85
C HIS A 29 15.95 17.08 -14.93
N ARG A 30 17.03 16.42 -15.40
CA ARG A 30 18.40 16.96 -15.54
C ARG A 30 18.89 17.68 -14.28
N LEU A 31 18.68 17.07 -13.12
CA LEU A 31 18.97 17.68 -11.82
C LEU A 31 20.45 17.62 -11.42
N GLY A 32 21.26 16.82 -12.12
CA GLY A 32 22.71 16.65 -11.90
C GLY A 32 23.21 15.30 -12.42
N CYS A 33 24.53 15.09 -12.37
CA CYS A 33 25.17 13.81 -12.71
C CYS A 33 25.12 12.83 -11.52
N ILE A 34 25.07 11.53 -11.83
CA ILE A 34 24.76 10.47 -10.86
C ILE A 34 25.85 9.41 -10.80
N LEU A 35 26.28 9.03 -9.59
CA LEU A 35 26.94 7.76 -9.31
C LEU A 35 25.94 6.79 -8.64
N ALA A 36 25.59 5.73 -9.35
CA ALA A 36 24.73 4.66 -8.85
C ALA A 36 25.58 3.49 -8.31
N ILE A 37 25.16 2.93 -7.18
CA ILE A 37 25.93 1.91 -6.45
C ILE A 37 25.00 0.76 -6.07
N ASP A 38 25.19 -0.38 -6.71
CA ASP A 38 24.55 -1.63 -6.31
C ASP A 38 25.41 -2.32 -5.24
N GLY A 39 24.96 -2.22 -3.99
CA GLY A 39 25.58 -2.84 -2.83
C GLY A 39 25.03 -4.22 -2.49
N ASP A 40 24.14 -4.80 -3.30
CA ASP A 40 23.63 -6.16 -3.11
C ASP A 40 24.61 -7.19 -3.73
N PRO A 41 24.93 -8.31 -3.06
CA PRO A 41 25.73 -9.38 -3.66
C PRO A 41 25.06 -10.01 -4.88
N ALA A 42 23.72 -9.97 -4.95
CA ALA A 42 22.97 -10.25 -6.17
C ALA A 42 22.74 -8.92 -6.91
N ALA A 43 23.74 -8.47 -7.66
CA ALA A 43 23.64 -7.25 -8.45
C ALA A 43 22.48 -7.34 -9.46
N ASN A 44 21.55 -6.40 -9.38
CA ASN A 44 20.30 -6.35 -10.17
C ASN A 44 20.00 -4.93 -10.70
N LEU A 45 20.66 -3.89 -10.17
CA LEU A 45 20.38 -2.49 -10.51
C LEU A 45 20.70 -2.18 -11.97
N ASN A 46 21.77 -2.78 -12.50
CA ASN A 46 22.14 -2.73 -13.93
C ASN A 46 20.99 -3.22 -14.83
N MET A 47 20.34 -4.34 -14.47
CA MET A 47 19.22 -4.91 -15.23
C MET A 47 17.98 -4.01 -15.21
N VAL A 48 17.69 -3.34 -14.08
CA VAL A 48 16.52 -2.44 -13.94
C VAL A 48 16.78 -1.07 -14.61
N LEU A 49 18.03 -0.61 -14.62
CA LEU A 49 18.42 0.58 -15.36
C LEU A 49 18.44 0.33 -16.87
N GLY A 50 18.86 -0.87 -17.30
CA GLY A 50 19.08 -1.24 -18.70
C GLY A 50 20.52 -1.04 -19.15
N MET A 51 21.48 -1.04 -18.21
CA MET A 51 22.89 -0.73 -18.45
C MET A 51 23.73 -2.02 -18.54
N PRO A 52 24.65 -2.13 -19.50
CA PRO A 52 25.63 -3.22 -19.51
C PRO A 52 26.61 -3.04 -18.34
N LEU A 53 26.77 -4.06 -17.52
CA LEU A 53 27.71 -4.05 -16.40
C LEU A 53 28.98 -4.82 -16.81
N PRO A 54 30.15 -4.17 -16.96
CA PRO A 54 31.36 -4.83 -17.45
C PRO A 54 31.87 -5.91 -16.49
N GLU A 55 32.10 -5.53 -15.22
CA GLU A 55 32.52 -6.42 -14.14
C GLU A 55 31.88 -5.99 -12.80
N THR A 56 32.16 -6.74 -11.73
CA THR A 56 31.76 -6.41 -10.37
C THR A 56 32.99 -6.25 -9.48
N VAL A 57 32.90 -5.42 -8.43
CA VAL A 57 34.01 -5.20 -7.49
C VAL A 57 34.46 -6.50 -6.81
N GLY A 58 33.54 -7.45 -6.59
CA GLY A 58 33.82 -8.80 -6.12
C GLY A 58 34.71 -9.60 -7.07
N ARG A 59 34.44 -9.54 -8.38
CA ARG A 59 35.20 -10.24 -9.42
C ARG A 59 36.59 -9.63 -9.65
N ILE A 60 36.68 -8.30 -9.76
CA ILE A 60 37.96 -7.57 -9.88
C ILE A 60 38.92 -7.95 -8.75
N ARG A 61 38.41 -8.05 -7.53
CA ARG A 61 39.18 -8.46 -6.35
C ARG A 61 39.80 -9.86 -6.50
N GLU A 62 39.15 -10.76 -7.23
CA GLU A 62 39.59 -12.14 -7.43
C GLU A 62 40.53 -12.26 -8.63
N ASP A 63 40.20 -11.64 -9.77
CA ASP A 63 41.10 -11.58 -10.93
C ASP A 63 42.46 -10.96 -10.57
N THR A 64 42.46 -9.80 -9.92
CA THR A 64 43.72 -9.14 -9.52
C THR A 64 44.45 -9.90 -8.41
N ARG A 65 43.73 -10.66 -7.55
CA ARG A 65 44.38 -11.59 -6.60
C ARG A 65 45.10 -12.71 -7.35
N ASP A 66 44.51 -13.21 -8.43
CA ASP A 66 45.07 -14.29 -9.24
C ASP A 66 46.16 -13.81 -10.21
N GLU A 67 46.07 -12.59 -10.74
CA GLU A 67 47.18 -11.92 -11.45
C GLU A 67 48.38 -11.72 -10.53
N VAL A 68 48.15 -11.31 -9.28
CA VAL A 68 49.18 -11.15 -8.25
C VAL A 68 49.75 -12.51 -7.78
N SER A 69 48.95 -13.57 -7.74
CA SER A 69 49.42 -14.92 -7.35
C SER A 69 50.13 -15.66 -8.48
N THR A 70 49.75 -15.41 -9.74
CA THR A 70 50.36 -16.02 -10.94
C THR A 70 51.44 -15.17 -11.60
N GLY A 71 51.79 -14.01 -11.02
CA GLY A 71 52.88 -13.15 -11.49
C GLY A 71 52.60 -12.41 -12.81
N ARG A 72 51.32 -12.19 -13.14
CA ARG A 72 50.86 -11.47 -14.35
C ARG A 72 50.60 -9.97 -14.11
N TYR A 73 50.57 -9.54 -12.86
CA TYR A 73 50.46 -8.13 -12.45
C TYR A 73 51.78 -7.37 -12.65
N ASP A 74 51.72 -6.15 -13.18
CA ASP A 74 52.88 -5.26 -13.38
C ASP A 74 53.38 -4.69 -12.04
N THR A 75 54.60 -5.08 -11.65
CA THR A 75 55.22 -4.67 -10.39
C THR A 75 55.73 -3.23 -10.36
N SER A 76 55.66 -2.49 -11.47
CA SER A 76 56.00 -1.07 -11.53
C SER A 76 54.89 -0.14 -11.03
N ILE A 77 53.63 -0.58 -11.07
CA ILE A 77 52.45 0.17 -10.62
C ILE A 77 52.11 -0.27 -9.18
N PRO A 78 51.94 0.64 -8.19
CA PRO A 78 51.50 0.26 -6.86
C PRO A 78 50.16 -0.49 -6.87
N LYS A 79 50.02 -1.53 -6.03
CA LYS A 79 48.82 -2.39 -6.03
C LYS A 79 47.51 -1.64 -5.79
N ALA A 80 47.53 -0.55 -5.01
CA ALA A 80 46.35 0.27 -4.77
C ALA A 80 45.89 0.95 -6.07
N ASP A 81 46.82 1.57 -6.77
CA ASP A 81 46.60 2.36 -7.99
C ASP A 81 46.16 1.44 -9.15
N PHE A 82 46.73 0.24 -9.26
CA PHE A 82 46.29 -0.79 -10.21
C PHE A 82 44.85 -1.28 -9.92
N PHE A 83 44.49 -1.46 -8.65
CA PHE A 83 43.12 -1.78 -8.24
C PHE A 83 42.14 -0.64 -8.53
N GLU A 84 42.55 0.61 -8.30
CA GLU A 84 41.74 1.80 -8.56
C GLU A 84 41.48 1.99 -10.07
N TYR A 85 42.48 1.72 -10.91
CA TYR A 85 42.35 1.68 -12.36
C TYR A 85 41.34 0.61 -12.82
N ARG A 86 41.49 -0.66 -12.37
CA ARG A 86 40.51 -1.74 -12.65
C ARG A 86 39.08 -1.37 -12.25
N ILE A 87 38.90 -0.63 -11.16
CA ILE A 87 37.57 -0.21 -10.69
C ILE A 87 37.00 0.91 -11.58
N HIS A 88 37.81 1.87 -12.02
CA HIS A 88 37.40 2.85 -13.02
C HIS A 88 36.96 2.19 -14.33
N GLU A 89 37.71 1.21 -14.85
CA GLU A 89 37.33 0.46 -16.06
C GLU A 89 36.05 -0.39 -15.91
N SER A 90 35.61 -0.64 -14.67
CA SER A 90 34.38 -1.40 -14.39
C SER A 90 33.12 -0.55 -14.24
N LEU A 91 33.25 0.78 -14.30
CA LEU A 91 32.09 1.67 -14.31
C LEU A 91 31.27 1.40 -15.58
N ALA A 92 30.00 1.06 -15.38
CA ALA A 92 29.02 1.10 -16.46
C ALA A 92 28.65 2.56 -16.71
N GLU A 93 29.35 3.20 -17.66
CA GLU A 93 29.10 4.59 -18.06
C GLU A 93 27.77 4.75 -18.81
N GLY A 94 27.13 5.92 -18.70
CA GLY A 94 25.83 6.21 -19.29
C GLY A 94 25.45 7.69 -19.29
N ASP A 95 24.33 8.03 -19.95
CA ASP A 95 23.89 9.42 -20.11
C ASP A 95 23.52 10.06 -18.76
N HIS A 96 24.41 10.91 -18.26
CA HIS A 96 24.38 11.53 -16.92
C HIS A 96 24.34 10.53 -15.73
N ILE A 97 24.75 9.27 -15.93
CA ILE A 97 24.77 8.24 -14.89
C ILE A 97 25.91 7.23 -15.10
N ASP A 98 26.72 7.02 -14.08
CA ASP A 98 27.68 5.92 -14.01
C ASP A 98 27.22 4.93 -12.93
N LEU A 99 27.41 3.63 -13.16
CA LEU A 99 26.98 2.56 -12.25
C LEU A 99 28.15 1.64 -11.88
N ILE A 100 28.33 1.42 -10.58
CA ILE A 100 29.22 0.39 -10.01
C ILE A 100 28.38 -0.65 -9.25
N ALA A 101 28.81 -1.91 -9.29
CA ALA A 101 28.13 -3.01 -8.59
C ALA A 101 29.10 -3.89 -7.80
N MET A 102 28.72 -4.25 -6.57
CA MET A 102 29.50 -5.10 -5.69
C MET A 102 29.59 -6.54 -6.20
N GLY A 103 28.45 -7.15 -6.49
CA GLY A 103 28.36 -8.56 -6.85
C GLY A 103 28.85 -9.51 -5.74
N ARG A 104 28.91 -10.80 -6.07
CA ARG A 104 29.37 -11.85 -5.15
C ARG A 104 30.75 -12.35 -5.59
N PRO A 105 31.74 -12.44 -4.68
CA PRO A 105 32.99 -13.14 -4.96
C PRO A 105 32.76 -14.66 -5.09
N GLU A 106 33.36 -15.29 -6.09
CA GLU A 106 33.32 -16.74 -6.37
C GLU A 106 34.36 -17.53 -5.56
N GLY A 107 34.48 -17.24 -4.25
CA GLY A 107 35.49 -17.90 -3.43
C GLY A 107 35.26 -17.81 -1.91
N PRO A 108 36.01 -18.63 -1.13
CA PRO A 108 36.03 -18.55 0.32
C PRO A 108 36.78 -17.29 0.77
N GLY A 109 36.04 -16.18 0.91
CA GLY A 109 36.58 -14.88 1.30
C GLY A 109 35.61 -14.07 2.15
N CYS A 110 36.15 -13.31 3.12
CA CYS A 110 35.35 -12.40 3.92
C CYS A 110 34.97 -11.13 3.13
N TYR A 111 33.72 -10.68 3.26
CA TYR A 111 33.17 -9.48 2.61
C TYR A 111 33.82 -8.17 3.08
N CYS A 112 34.35 -8.10 4.30
CA CYS A 112 34.89 -6.87 4.89
C CYS A 112 35.95 -6.15 4.02
N ALA A 113 36.74 -6.88 3.23
CA ALA A 113 37.70 -6.27 2.31
C ALA A 113 37.01 -5.59 1.11
N ALA A 114 35.97 -6.20 0.53
CA ALA A 114 35.22 -5.62 -0.58
C ALA A 114 34.46 -4.36 -0.12
N ASN A 115 33.81 -4.40 1.06
CA ASN A 115 33.10 -3.23 1.60
C ASN A 115 34.06 -2.08 1.98
N ASN A 116 35.32 -2.36 2.28
CA ASN A 116 36.35 -1.33 2.48
C ASN A 116 36.87 -0.76 1.14
N ILE A 117 36.97 -1.58 0.09
CA ILE A 117 37.28 -1.11 -1.26
C ILE A 117 36.17 -0.18 -1.75
N LEU A 118 34.89 -0.60 -1.69
CA LEU A 118 33.74 0.22 -2.07
C LEU A 118 33.71 1.58 -1.35
N ARG A 119 34.06 1.61 -0.06
CA ARG A 119 34.16 2.85 0.72
C ARG A 119 35.19 3.82 0.16
N ASN A 120 36.40 3.35 -0.12
CA ASN A 120 37.46 4.19 -0.70
C ASN A 120 37.06 4.71 -2.09
N VAL A 121 36.27 3.94 -2.83
CA VAL A 121 35.72 4.33 -4.14
C VAL A 121 34.62 5.38 -3.98
N ILE A 122 33.68 5.20 -3.03
CA ILE A 122 32.66 6.20 -2.68
C ILE A 122 33.30 7.53 -2.25
N ASP A 123 34.24 7.47 -1.30
CA ASP A 123 34.92 8.63 -0.71
C ASP A 123 35.88 9.35 -1.70
N ARG A 124 36.11 8.80 -2.91
CA ARG A 124 36.96 9.41 -3.96
C ARG A 124 36.21 9.77 -5.24
N LEU A 125 35.30 8.91 -5.72
CA LEU A 125 34.52 9.17 -6.92
C LEU A 125 33.35 10.13 -6.64
N GLY A 126 32.70 10.00 -5.48
CA GLY A 126 31.44 10.69 -5.18
C GLY A 126 31.48 12.21 -5.32
N ASP A 127 32.62 12.84 -4.97
CA ASP A 127 32.83 14.29 -5.08
C ASP A 127 32.75 14.83 -6.53
N ASN A 128 32.86 13.96 -7.55
CA ASN A 128 32.69 14.33 -8.96
C ASN A 128 31.23 14.34 -9.44
N TYR A 129 30.28 13.89 -8.61
CA TYR A 129 28.86 13.76 -8.96
C TYR A 129 27.98 14.65 -8.09
N ASP A 130 26.83 15.08 -8.62
CA ASP A 130 25.84 15.82 -7.85
C ASP A 130 25.08 14.89 -6.88
N TYR A 131 24.89 13.62 -7.25
CA TYR A 131 24.18 12.62 -6.46
C TYR A 131 24.94 11.29 -6.41
N VAL A 132 24.98 10.67 -5.23
CA VAL A 132 25.43 9.28 -5.03
C VAL A 132 24.24 8.47 -4.51
N LEU A 133 23.85 7.39 -5.19
CA LEU A 133 22.68 6.57 -4.84
C LEU A 133 23.08 5.12 -4.54
N ILE A 134 22.86 4.66 -3.31
CA ILE A 134 23.37 3.38 -2.78
C ILE A 134 22.22 2.42 -2.43
N ASP A 135 22.05 1.34 -3.19
CA ASP A 135 21.16 0.23 -2.83
C ASP A 135 21.92 -0.72 -1.91
N ASN A 136 21.50 -0.83 -0.66
CA ASN A 136 22.12 -1.74 0.28
C ASN A 136 21.52 -3.13 0.12
N GLU A 137 22.21 -4.19 0.54
CA GLU A 137 21.63 -5.54 0.61
C GLU A 137 20.35 -5.59 1.47
N ALA A 138 19.60 -6.70 1.45
CA ALA A 138 18.53 -7.03 2.39
C ALA A 138 19.01 -7.20 3.86
N GLY A 139 19.69 -6.21 4.42
CA GLY A 139 20.33 -6.23 5.73
C GLY A 139 20.99 -4.91 6.11
N LEU A 140 21.91 -4.96 7.06
CA LEU A 140 22.55 -3.78 7.68
C LEU A 140 24.08 -3.76 7.50
N GLU A 141 24.62 -4.63 6.64
CA GLU A 141 26.06 -4.88 6.43
C GLU A 141 26.87 -3.60 6.08
N HIS A 142 26.31 -2.68 5.30
CA HIS A 142 27.00 -1.45 4.87
C HIS A 142 26.89 -0.30 5.87
N ILE A 143 25.72 -0.15 6.52
CA ILE A 143 25.49 0.86 7.55
C ILE A 143 26.32 0.51 8.80
N SER A 144 26.21 -0.72 9.31
CA SER A 144 26.93 -1.19 10.51
C SER A 144 28.46 -1.13 10.40
N ARG A 145 29.01 -1.14 9.19
CA ARG A 145 30.45 -1.03 8.93
C ARG A 145 30.93 0.41 8.67
N GLN A 146 30.06 1.42 8.73
CA GLN A 146 30.33 2.83 8.38
C GLN A 146 30.79 3.05 6.93
N THR A 147 30.26 2.29 5.96
CA THR A 147 30.66 2.38 4.53
C THR A 147 30.28 3.72 3.88
N ALA A 148 29.26 4.43 4.41
CA ALA A 148 28.98 5.82 4.06
C ALA A 148 28.93 6.65 5.35
N ARG A 149 29.89 7.57 5.53
CA ARG A 149 29.99 8.41 6.74
C ARG A 149 28.98 9.56 6.77
N ASN A 150 28.62 10.07 5.60
CA ASN A 150 27.58 11.08 5.42
C ASN A 150 26.52 10.54 4.45
N VAL A 151 25.29 10.37 4.94
CA VAL A 151 24.11 10.05 4.13
C VAL A 151 23.07 11.13 4.41
N ASP A 152 22.83 12.00 3.44
CA ASP A 152 21.87 13.12 3.58
C ASP A 152 20.43 12.65 3.67
N LYS A 153 20.09 11.59 2.92
CA LYS A 153 18.78 10.93 2.97
C LYS A 153 18.96 9.41 3.00
N LEU A 154 18.61 8.81 4.13
CA LEU A 154 18.38 7.37 4.25
C LEU A 154 16.90 7.09 4.08
N PHE A 155 16.56 6.17 3.19
CA PHE A 155 15.19 5.69 2.99
C PHE A 155 15.10 4.25 3.53
N VAL A 156 14.06 3.97 4.32
CA VAL A 156 13.86 2.69 4.99
C VAL A 156 12.60 2.01 4.46
N LEU A 157 12.78 1.02 3.59
CA LEU A 157 11.68 0.25 3.00
C LEU A 157 11.34 -0.96 3.88
N THR A 158 10.11 -1.01 4.39
CA THR A 158 9.57 -2.14 5.14
C THR A 158 8.12 -2.43 4.76
N ASP A 159 7.69 -3.68 4.95
CA ASP A 159 6.27 -4.04 4.95
C ASP A 159 5.71 -4.10 6.37
N MET A 160 4.39 -4.28 6.49
CA MET A 160 3.66 -4.25 7.76
C MET A 160 3.83 -5.54 8.59
N THR A 161 4.70 -6.47 8.21
CA THR A 161 4.87 -7.69 9.02
C THR A 161 5.70 -7.39 10.28
N MET A 162 5.55 -8.22 11.32
CA MET A 162 6.41 -8.13 12.51
C MET A 162 7.91 -8.18 12.19
N ARG A 163 8.31 -8.82 11.08
CA ARG A 163 9.70 -8.78 10.58
C ARG A 163 10.04 -7.40 10.00
N GLY A 164 9.16 -6.78 9.22
CA GLY A 164 9.34 -5.41 8.72
C GLY A 164 9.44 -4.37 9.84
N ILE A 165 8.55 -4.43 10.83
CA ILE A 165 8.58 -3.55 12.02
C ILE A 165 9.88 -3.76 12.82
N ALA A 166 10.31 -5.01 13.05
CA ALA A 166 11.58 -5.31 13.70
C ALA A 166 12.79 -4.80 12.89
N THR A 167 12.76 -4.92 11.56
CA THR A 167 13.78 -4.35 10.66
C THR A 167 13.84 -2.82 10.78
N ALA A 168 12.71 -2.11 10.75
CA ALA A 168 12.67 -0.67 10.98
C ALA A 168 13.24 -0.27 12.36
N GLY A 169 12.85 -0.99 13.43
CA GLY A 169 13.36 -0.77 14.78
C GLY A 169 14.88 -1.02 14.92
N HIS A 170 15.41 -2.06 14.26
CA HIS A 170 16.85 -2.34 14.24
C HIS A 170 17.63 -1.29 13.44
N ILE A 171 17.11 -0.83 12.30
CA ILE A 171 17.69 0.27 11.53
C ILE A 171 17.69 1.57 12.36
N SER A 172 16.55 1.92 12.96
CA SER A 172 16.38 3.09 13.85
C SER A 172 17.34 3.07 15.05
N ARG A 173 17.63 1.89 15.63
CA ARG A 173 18.62 1.73 16.70
C ARG A 173 20.05 1.94 16.19
N LEU A 174 20.44 1.26 15.11
CA LEU A 174 21.82 1.34 14.59
C LEU A 174 22.18 2.74 14.08
N ILE A 175 21.24 3.50 13.51
CA ILE A 175 21.45 4.91 13.15
C ILE A 175 21.87 5.74 14.38
N ARG A 176 21.23 5.50 15.54
CA ARG A 176 21.54 6.18 16.81
C ARG A 176 22.89 5.71 17.38
N GLU A 177 23.18 4.42 17.34
CA GLU A 177 24.44 3.82 17.82
C GLU A 177 25.67 4.25 16.98
N LEU A 178 25.48 4.49 15.68
CA LEU A 178 26.54 4.86 14.72
C LEU A 178 26.66 6.38 14.50
N GLY A 179 25.74 7.19 15.04
CA GLY A 179 25.76 8.65 14.94
C GLY A 179 25.41 9.22 13.56
N THR A 180 24.79 8.44 12.67
CA THR A 180 24.49 8.86 11.29
C THR A 180 23.36 9.90 11.24
N ARG A 181 23.61 11.06 10.64
CA ARG A 181 22.66 12.19 10.61
C ARG A 181 21.60 12.08 9.51
N VAL A 182 20.57 11.27 9.74
CA VAL A 182 19.36 11.27 8.89
C VAL A 182 18.58 12.58 9.10
N ARG A 183 18.37 13.37 8.03
CA ARG A 183 17.84 14.75 8.14
C ARG A 183 16.32 14.85 8.37
N GLN A 184 15.51 14.03 7.71
CA GLN A 184 14.04 14.04 7.81
C GLN A 184 13.44 12.66 7.49
N SER A 185 12.25 12.37 8.01
CA SER A 185 11.43 11.19 7.68
C SER A 185 9.95 11.48 8.00
N TYR A 186 9.03 10.85 7.26
CA TYR A 186 7.61 11.18 7.25
C TYR A 186 6.72 9.95 7.48
N LEU A 187 5.72 10.11 8.35
CA LEU A 187 4.62 9.18 8.54
C LEU A 187 3.34 9.76 7.93
N VAL A 188 2.58 8.96 7.18
CA VAL A 188 1.27 9.39 6.65
C VAL A 188 0.21 8.36 7.02
N ILE A 189 -0.89 8.86 7.57
CA ILE A 189 -1.99 8.06 8.08
C ILE A 189 -3.16 8.21 7.10
N ASN A 190 -3.60 7.10 6.53
CA ASN A 190 -4.69 7.02 5.59
C ASN A 190 -6.03 6.77 6.31
N CYS A 191 -6.85 7.82 6.41
CA CYS A 191 -8.26 7.76 6.82
C CYS A 191 -9.22 7.91 5.62
N ASP A 192 -8.77 7.54 4.41
CA ASP A 192 -9.64 7.43 3.22
C ASP A 192 -10.52 6.17 3.34
N GLU A 193 -11.54 6.24 4.19
CA GLU A 193 -12.57 5.19 4.30
C GLU A 193 -13.54 5.28 3.11
N SER A 194 -13.03 4.98 1.90
CA SER A 194 -13.71 5.17 0.61
C SER A 194 -14.33 3.89 0.03
N GLU A 195 -13.90 2.70 0.45
CA GLU A 195 -14.46 1.40 0.03
C GLU A 195 -15.91 1.21 0.55
N PRO A 196 -16.92 1.02 -0.33
CA PRO A 196 -18.31 0.84 0.06
C PRO A 196 -18.54 -0.23 1.13
N GLY A 197 -19.37 0.11 2.12
CA GLY A 197 -19.66 -0.73 3.29
C GLY A 197 -18.67 -0.61 4.45
N THR A 198 -17.48 -0.03 4.22
CA THR A 198 -16.49 0.19 5.27
C THR A 198 -16.91 1.37 6.15
N CYS A 199 -16.92 1.18 7.47
CA CYS A 199 -17.34 2.22 8.42
C CYS A 199 -16.68 2.01 9.80
N LYS A 200 -15.42 1.62 9.84
CA LYS A 200 -14.65 1.33 11.07
C LYS A 200 -13.84 2.54 11.53
N ASP A 201 -13.20 3.23 10.60
CA ASP A 201 -12.28 4.33 10.89
C ASP A 201 -13.08 5.60 11.26
N ILE A 202 -14.14 5.92 10.54
CA ILE A 202 -14.92 7.14 10.78
C ILE A 202 -15.61 7.13 12.17
N PRO A 203 -16.28 6.06 12.63
CA PRO A 203 -16.80 5.99 14.00
C PRO A 203 -15.71 5.98 15.07
N MET A 204 -14.58 5.29 14.84
CA MET A 204 -13.43 5.32 15.76
C MET A 204 -12.88 6.74 15.94
N LEU A 205 -12.70 7.48 14.85
CA LEU A 205 -12.17 8.85 14.86
C LEU A 205 -13.21 9.88 15.35
N MET A 206 -14.51 9.58 15.23
CA MET A 206 -15.56 10.32 15.94
C MET A 206 -15.51 10.08 17.45
N ALA A 207 -15.33 8.82 17.89
CA ALA A 207 -15.40 8.44 19.30
C ALA A 207 -14.14 8.81 20.09
N THR A 208 -12.96 8.42 19.60
CA THR A 208 -11.68 8.52 20.30
C THR A 208 -10.51 8.97 19.39
N PRO A 209 -10.57 10.21 18.86
CA PRO A 209 -9.52 10.74 17.98
C PRO A 209 -8.13 10.76 18.65
N HIS A 210 -8.07 10.95 19.97
CA HIS A 210 -6.82 10.93 20.74
C HIS A 210 -6.07 9.59 20.67
N THR A 211 -6.77 8.45 20.54
CA THR A 211 -6.12 7.13 20.38
C THR A 211 -5.31 7.06 19.10
N LEU A 212 -5.79 7.67 18.00
CA LEU A 212 -4.99 7.78 16.78
C LEU A 212 -3.78 8.70 17.01
N VAL A 213 -3.98 9.86 17.64
CA VAL A 213 -2.89 10.84 17.91
C VAL A 213 -1.78 10.21 18.76
N GLU A 214 -2.13 9.43 19.80
CA GLU A 214 -1.16 8.68 20.60
C GLU A 214 -0.41 7.63 19.77
N GLY A 215 -1.13 6.84 18.96
CA GLY A 215 -0.53 5.86 18.05
C GLY A 215 0.44 6.50 17.04
N ILE A 216 0.12 7.70 16.56
CA ILE A 216 1.01 8.51 15.70
C ILE A 216 2.27 8.93 16.45
N ILE A 217 2.16 9.45 17.67
CA ILE A 217 3.31 9.87 18.49
C ILE A 217 4.26 8.69 18.73
N ILE A 218 3.73 7.55 19.15
CA ILE A 218 4.52 6.32 19.38
C ILE A 218 5.18 5.85 18.07
N SER A 219 4.44 5.83 16.96
CA SER A 219 4.96 5.41 15.66
C SER A 219 6.09 6.32 15.17
N CYS A 220 5.91 7.64 15.28
CA CYS A 220 6.92 8.65 14.96
C CYS A 220 8.20 8.47 15.80
N PHE A 221 8.08 8.24 17.10
CA PHE A 221 9.23 7.99 17.99
C PHE A 221 10.01 6.71 17.61
N ALA A 222 9.29 5.64 17.23
CA ALA A 222 9.88 4.38 16.81
C ALA A 222 10.68 4.51 15.49
N VAL A 223 10.07 5.10 14.45
CA VAL A 223 10.71 5.24 13.12
C VAL A 223 11.58 6.49 12.98
N ASN A 224 11.66 7.34 14.02
CA ASN A 224 12.32 8.66 13.99
C ASN A 224 11.77 9.58 12.88
N ALA A 225 10.43 9.62 12.75
CA ALA A 225 9.75 10.59 11.89
C ALA A 225 9.41 11.86 12.69
N HIS A 226 9.89 13.00 12.23
CA HIS A 226 9.67 14.30 12.89
C HIS A 226 8.37 14.99 12.46
N ASN A 227 7.70 14.49 11.41
CA ASN A 227 6.47 15.05 10.86
C ASN A 227 5.46 13.93 10.55
N ALA A 228 4.18 14.20 10.79
CA ALA A 228 3.09 13.27 10.48
C ALA A 228 1.92 13.99 9.80
N PHE A 229 1.35 13.36 8.78
CA PHE A 229 0.15 13.83 8.08
C PHE A 229 -0.98 12.86 8.33
N ILE A 230 -2.15 13.36 8.70
CA ILE A 230 -3.39 12.57 8.68
C ILE A 230 -4.15 13.01 7.45
N TYR A 231 -4.22 12.12 6.47
CA TYR A 231 -5.08 12.26 5.30
C TYR A 231 -6.49 11.83 5.69
N VAL A 232 -7.51 12.64 5.39
CA VAL A 232 -8.92 12.36 5.69
C VAL A 232 -9.79 12.77 4.50
N ARG A 233 -10.79 11.95 4.14
CA ARG A 233 -11.76 12.27 3.08
C ARG A 233 -12.63 13.50 3.43
N GLY A 234 -13.00 14.30 2.45
CA GLY A 234 -13.64 15.61 2.66
C GLY A 234 -15.04 15.58 3.28
N GLU A 235 -15.78 14.49 3.04
CA GLU A 235 -17.20 14.37 3.40
C GLU A 235 -17.42 14.23 4.92
N VAL A 236 -16.36 13.96 5.69
CA VAL A 236 -16.42 13.73 7.14
C VAL A 236 -15.90 14.92 7.95
N LEU A 237 -16.31 16.14 7.58
CA LEU A 237 -15.91 17.40 8.22
C LEU A 237 -16.00 17.41 9.77
N HIS A 238 -16.92 16.63 10.36
CA HIS A 238 -17.01 16.46 11.81
C HIS A 238 -15.85 15.65 12.42
N VAL A 239 -15.32 14.64 11.72
CA VAL A 239 -14.09 13.91 12.08
C VAL A 239 -12.88 14.81 11.97
N ILE A 240 -12.77 15.57 10.88
CA ILE A 240 -11.65 16.51 10.65
C ILE A 240 -11.55 17.50 11.83
N ARG A 241 -12.67 18.10 12.23
CA ARG A 241 -12.75 19.01 13.40
C ARG A 241 -12.36 18.32 14.71
N ARG A 242 -12.80 17.07 14.94
CA ARG A 242 -12.45 16.30 16.15
C ARG A 242 -10.96 15.93 16.20
N LEU A 243 -10.36 15.55 15.07
CA LEU A 243 -8.92 15.28 14.97
C LEU A 243 -8.09 16.55 15.14
N GLN A 244 -8.49 17.67 14.55
CA GLN A 244 -7.83 18.97 14.75
C GLN A 244 -7.85 19.38 16.23
N GLN A 245 -8.97 19.17 16.94
CA GLN A 245 -9.03 19.40 18.39
C GLN A 245 -8.11 18.44 19.16
N ALA A 246 -8.15 17.14 18.89
CA ALA A 246 -7.31 16.16 19.59
C ALA A 246 -5.79 16.41 19.40
N VAL A 247 -5.40 16.85 18.21
CA VAL A 247 -4.03 17.31 17.92
C VAL A 247 -3.71 18.59 18.71
N ALA A 248 -4.62 19.56 18.76
CA ALA A 248 -4.43 20.79 19.55
C ALA A 248 -4.32 20.51 21.06
N ASP A 249 -5.13 19.59 21.59
CA ASP A 249 -5.06 19.14 22.99
C ASP A 249 -3.69 18.52 23.29
N ALA A 250 -3.17 17.68 22.38
CA ALA A 250 -1.87 17.04 22.52
C ALA A 250 -0.69 18.04 22.45
N TYR A 251 -0.79 19.12 21.64
CA TYR A 251 0.16 20.22 21.70
C TYR A 251 0.06 21.00 23.03
N GLN A 252 -1.15 21.29 23.52
CA GLN A 252 -1.35 22.02 24.79
C GLN A 252 -0.84 21.23 26.00
N ALA A 253 -0.97 19.90 25.97
CA ALA A 253 -0.45 19.00 27.00
C ALA A 253 1.06 18.71 26.88
N GLY A 254 1.73 19.18 25.83
CA GLY A 254 3.17 18.95 25.59
C GLY A 254 3.52 17.56 25.05
N TYR A 255 2.54 16.80 24.54
CA TYR A 255 2.74 15.51 23.88
C TYR A 255 3.09 15.66 22.38
N LEU A 256 2.90 16.85 21.80
CA LEU A 256 3.34 17.21 20.43
C LEU A 256 4.22 18.47 20.44
N GLY A 257 5.17 18.55 19.49
CA GLY A 257 6.07 19.68 19.29
C GLY A 257 7.54 19.43 19.66
N LYS A 258 8.23 20.49 20.09
CA LYS A 258 9.68 20.46 20.38
C LYS A 258 9.94 20.08 21.84
N GLY A 259 10.79 19.07 22.05
CA GLY A 259 11.27 18.68 23.39
C GLY A 259 10.42 17.63 24.11
N ILE A 260 9.48 16.95 23.43
CA ILE A 260 8.68 15.84 23.99
C ILE A 260 9.63 14.78 24.55
N PHE A 261 9.60 14.61 25.88
CA PHE A 261 10.52 13.75 26.64
C PHE A 261 12.01 13.93 26.29
N GLY A 262 12.41 15.13 25.85
CA GLY A 262 13.77 15.46 25.42
C GLY A 262 14.07 15.29 23.92
N THR A 263 13.05 15.06 23.07
CA THR A 263 13.20 14.85 21.60
C THR A 263 12.31 15.81 20.80
N GLU A 264 12.65 16.12 19.54
CA GLU A 264 11.75 16.88 18.65
C GLU A 264 10.85 15.92 17.85
N ALA A 265 9.52 16.03 17.98
CA ALA A 265 8.60 15.24 17.15
C ALA A 265 7.27 15.95 16.88
N GLY A 266 6.82 15.90 15.62
CA GLY A 266 5.54 16.40 15.17
C GLY A 266 5.51 17.89 14.85
N ALA A 267 5.57 18.21 13.55
CA ALA A 267 4.65 19.18 12.98
C ALA A 267 3.54 18.43 12.22
N TYR A 268 2.34 19.04 12.13
CA TYR A 268 1.12 18.43 11.58
C TYR A 268 0.54 19.28 10.44
N ILE A 269 0.09 18.62 9.37
CA ILE A 269 -0.60 19.22 8.22
C ILE A 269 -1.74 18.26 7.79
N CYS A 270 -2.92 18.80 7.52
CA CYS A 270 -4.06 18.07 6.95
C CYS A 270 -3.92 17.96 5.42
N GLY A 271 -4.45 16.89 4.82
CA GLY A 271 -4.63 16.78 3.36
C GLY A 271 -5.91 16.05 2.99
N GLU A 272 -6.44 16.37 1.81
CA GLU A 272 -7.72 15.93 1.24
C GLU A 272 -7.49 15.40 -0.20
N GLU A 273 -8.48 14.68 -0.74
CA GLU A 273 -8.59 14.11 -2.10
C GLU A 273 -7.70 12.91 -2.49
N THR A 274 -8.27 12.06 -3.36
CA THR A 274 -7.81 10.67 -3.55
C THR A 274 -6.44 10.54 -4.22
N ALA A 275 -5.88 9.32 -4.18
CA ALA A 275 -4.46 9.05 -4.43
C ALA A 275 -3.47 9.78 -3.49
N LEU A 276 -3.95 10.28 -2.34
CA LEU A 276 -3.25 10.55 -1.07
C LEU A 276 -1.93 11.33 -1.18
N LEU A 277 -0.86 10.73 -1.71
CA LEU A 277 0.44 11.37 -1.86
C LEU A 277 0.45 12.47 -2.94
N ASP A 278 -0.20 12.24 -4.09
CA ASP A 278 -0.26 13.26 -5.14
C ASP A 278 -1.20 14.41 -4.73
N SER A 279 -2.27 14.13 -3.99
CA SER A 279 -3.16 15.19 -3.49
C SER A 279 -2.57 15.97 -2.30
N LEU A 280 -1.82 15.33 -1.40
CA LEU A 280 -0.95 16.01 -0.42
C LEU A 280 0.13 16.89 -1.08
N GLU A 281 0.40 16.70 -2.38
CA GLU A 281 1.26 17.55 -3.21
C GLU A 281 0.48 18.58 -4.07
N GLY A 282 -0.86 18.67 -3.91
CA GLY A 282 -1.71 19.57 -4.68
C GLY A 282 -1.90 19.16 -6.16
N ARG A 283 -1.71 17.88 -6.47
CA ARG A 283 -1.88 17.29 -7.81
C ARG A 283 -3.19 16.50 -7.89
N ARG A 284 -3.76 16.37 -9.10
CA ARG A 284 -4.95 15.54 -9.32
C ARG A 284 -4.71 14.10 -8.87
N GLY A 285 -5.68 13.52 -8.17
CA GLY A 285 -5.63 12.18 -7.59
C GLY A 285 -5.50 11.03 -8.60
N GLN A 286 -4.29 10.81 -9.12
CA GLN A 286 -3.99 9.70 -10.04
C GLN A 286 -2.97 8.74 -9.42
N PRO A 287 -3.17 7.42 -9.52
CA PRO A 287 -2.16 6.46 -9.12
C PRO A 287 -0.84 6.70 -9.86
N ARG A 288 0.25 6.95 -9.12
CA ARG A 288 1.60 7.00 -9.67
C ARG A 288 1.91 5.71 -10.43
N LEU A 289 2.74 5.82 -11.47
CA LEU A 289 3.30 4.60 -12.06
C LEU A 289 4.07 3.87 -10.96
N ARG A 290 3.89 2.56 -10.85
CA ARG A 290 4.73 1.70 -10.00
C ARG A 290 5.64 0.93 -10.95
N PRO A 291 6.97 1.01 -10.82
CA PRO A 291 7.75 1.77 -9.83
C PRO A 291 7.69 3.31 -10.05
N PRO A 292 7.90 4.14 -9.00
CA PRO A 292 8.35 3.82 -7.66
C PRO A 292 7.18 3.54 -6.69
N PHE A 293 7.49 3.04 -5.50
CA PHE A 293 6.50 2.81 -4.43
C PHE A 293 6.47 3.98 -3.41
N PRO A 294 5.37 4.18 -2.65
CA PRO A 294 5.26 5.22 -1.61
C PRO A 294 6.42 5.31 -0.62
N ALA A 295 6.99 4.18 -0.20
CA ALA A 295 8.05 4.13 0.82
C ALA A 295 9.46 4.48 0.28
N VAL A 296 9.58 4.85 -1.01
CA VAL A 296 10.78 5.46 -1.66
C VAL A 296 10.38 6.90 -2.05
N ALA A 297 9.63 7.10 -3.15
CA ALA A 297 9.23 8.43 -3.62
C ALA A 297 7.76 8.66 -3.24
N GLY A 298 7.54 8.88 -1.95
CA GLY A 298 6.25 9.25 -1.42
C GLY A 298 6.02 10.76 -1.49
N LEU A 299 5.54 11.32 -0.39
CA LEU A 299 5.21 12.73 -0.23
C LEU A 299 6.46 13.60 -0.40
N TYR A 300 6.38 14.60 -1.27
CA TYR A 300 7.49 15.50 -1.62
C TYR A 300 8.77 14.72 -1.99
N ALA A 301 8.60 13.63 -2.75
CA ALA A 301 9.66 12.69 -3.16
C ALA A 301 10.54 12.16 -2.00
N SER A 302 9.96 12.02 -0.81
CA SER A 302 10.63 11.60 0.43
C SER A 302 10.13 10.24 0.93
N PRO A 303 10.89 9.50 1.77
CA PRO A 303 10.47 8.18 2.24
C PRO A 303 9.21 8.35 3.09
N THR A 304 8.13 7.70 2.66
CA THR A 304 6.81 7.88 3.27
C THR A 304 6.21 6.53 3.62
N VAL A 305 6.12 6.23 4.92
CA VAL A 305 5.34 5.09 5.39
C VAL A 305 3.87 5.49 5.39
N VAL A 306 3.03 4.72 4.70
CA VAL A 306 1.57 4.93 4.65
C VAL A 306 0.89 3.78 5.40
N ASN A 307 0.14 4.09 6.46
CA ASN A 307 -0.63 3.12 7.24
C ASN A 307 -2.09 3.55 7.34
N ASN A 308 -3.02 2.61 7.52
CA ASN A 308 -4.42 2.92 7.78
C ASN A 308 -4.65 3.34 9.25
N ALA A 309 -5.72 4.10 9.51
CA ALA A 309 -6.06 4.62 10.82
C ALA A 309 -6.16 3.55 11.91
N GLU A 310 -6.93 2.47 11.69
CA GLU A 310 -7.02 1.32 12.60
C GLU A 310 -5.64 0.76 12.97
N SER A 311 -4.75 0.57 11.99
CA SER A 311 -3.42 -0.01 12.22
C SER A 311 -2.54 0.84 13.15
N ILE A 312 -2.69 2.17 13.11
CA ILE A 312 -1.97 3.09 14.00
C ILE A 312 -2.70 3.22 15.35
N ALA A 313 -4.03 3.19 15.37
CA ALA A 313 -4.83 3.24 16.60
C ALA A 313 -4.66 1.99 17.48
N SER A 314 -4.25 0.83 16.93
CA SER A 314 -3.88 -0.35 17.72
C SER A 314 -2.55 -0.22 18.46
N VAL A 315 -1.66 0.70 18.07
CA VAL A 315 -0.28 0.80 18.59
C VAL A 315 -0.22 1.09 20.11
N PRO A 316 -1.01 2.02 20.70
CA PRO A 316 -1.01 2.25 22.14
C PRO A 316 -1.34 0.99 22.95
N SER A 317 -2.38 0.25 22.54
CA SER A 317 -2.80 -0.99 23.19
C SER A 317 -1.72 -2.10 23.13
N ILE A 318 -0.99 -2.19 22.02
CA ILE A 318 0.14 -3.12 21.86
C ILE A 318 1.31 -2.73 22.78
N VAL A 319 1.61 -1.43 22.93
CA VAL A 319 2.69 -0.96 23.80
C VAL A 319 2.33 -1.11 25.29
N ALA A 320 1.07 -0.86 25.65
CA ALA A 320 0.60 -0.97 27.04
C ALA A 320 0.54 -2.43 27.55
N ASN A 321 0.09 -3.37 26.72
CA ASN A 321 -0.15 -4.76 27.12
C ASN A 321 0.92 -5.76 26.61
N GLY A 322 1.78 -5.34 25.69
CA GLY A 322 2.84 -6.15 25.09
C GLY A 322 2.39 -7.01 23.90
N ALA A 323 3.37 -7.47 23.12
CA ALA A 323 3.13 -8.19 21.88
C ALA A 323 2.46 -9.56 22.06
N ASP A 324 2.66 -10.22 23.21
CA ASP A 324 2.10 -11.55 23.45
C ASP A 324 0.63 -11.50 23.90
N TRP A 325 0.18 -10.40 24.51
CA TRP A 325 -1.26 -10.10 24.65
C TRP A 325 -1.92 -9.93 23.28
N TYR A 326 -1.29 -9.16 22.38
CA TYR A 326 -1.84 -8.96 21.04
C TYR A 326 -1.95 -10.28 20.25
N LYS A 327 -0.96 -11.17 20.39
CA LYS A 327 -0.97 -12.53 19.80
C LYS A 327 -1.90 -13.54 20.49
N SER A 328 -2.39 -13.28 21.71
CA SER A 328 -3.40 -14.15 22.33
C SER A 328 -4.79 -13.99 21.70
N MET A 329 -4.93 -13.02 20.79
CA MET A 329 -6.08 -12.82 19.92
C MET A 329 -5.67 -13.09 18.46
N GLY A 330 -6.64 -13.48 17.63
CA GLY A 330 -6.43 -13.79 16.22
C GLY A 330 -6.10 -15.26 15.96
N THR A 331 -5.55 -15.54 14.77
CA THR A 331 -4.99 -16.85 14.41
C THR A 331 -3.46 -16.80 14.39
N GLU A 332 -2.79 -17.96 14.31
CA GLU A 332 -1.31 -18.07 14.36
C GLU A 332 -0.59 -17.14 13.36
N LYS A 333 -1.20 -16.92 12.19
CA LYS A 333 -0.67 -16.06 11.12
C LYS A 333 -1.30 -14.67 11.14
N SER A 334 -2.60 -14.59 11.43
CA SER A 334 -3.40 -13.37 11.43
C SER A 334 -3.71 -12.96 12.88
N ALA A 335 -2.69 -12.48 13.59
CA ALA A 335 -2.77 -12.12 15.01
C ALA A 335 -3.43 -10.75 15.26
N GLY A 336 -4.16 -10.65 16.39
CA GLY A 336 -4.80 -9.44 16.88
C GLY A 336 -6.35 -9.45 16.85
N PRO A 337 -6.99 -8.52 17.59
CA PRO A 337 -8.37 -8.13 17.36
C PRO A 337 -8.47 -7.23 16.11
N THR A 338 -9.68 -7.06 15.59
CA THR A 338 -9.95 -6.15 14.49
C THR A 338 -11.42 -5.69 14.50
N ILE A 339 -11.70 -4.57 13.84
CA ILE A 339 -13.07 -4.07 13.71
C ILE A 339 -13.71 -4.63 12.43
N TYR A 340 -14.81 -5.35 12.60
CA TYR A 340 -15.69 -5.81 11.54
C TYR A 340 -16.86 -4.83 11.36
N SER A 341 -17.01 -4.25 10.15
CA SER A 341 -18.11 -3.33 9.82
C SER A 341 -19.31 -4.10 9.28
N LEU A 342 -20.33 -4.34 10.11
CA LEU A 342 -21.55 -5.07 9.73
C LEU A 342 -22.62 -4.12 9.18
N SER A 343 -23.08 -4.36 7.95
CA SER A 343 -24.06 -3.51 7.26
C SER A 343 -25.00 -4.30 6.36
N GLY A 344 -26.03 -3.65 5.81
CA GLY A 344 -27.02 -4.28 4.94
C GLY A 344 -28.21 -4.87 5.71
N HIS A 345 -28.72 -6.03 5.27
CA HIS A 345 -29.98 -6.64 5.74
C HIS A 345 -29.80 -7.44 7.03
N ILE A 346 -29.24 -6.78 8.05
CA ILE A 346 -28.85 -7.36 9.34
C ILE A 346 -29.60 -6.65 10.48
N THR A 347 -29.96 -7.37 11.55
CA THR A 347 -30.84 -6.83 12.61
C THR A 347 -30.20 -5.71 13.44
N ARG A 348 -28.87 -5.74 13.66
CA ARG A 348 -28.11 -4.69 14.35
C ARG A 348 -26.84 -4.34 13.57
N PRO A 349 -26.91 -3.50 12.53
CA PRO A 349 -25.72 -3.01 11.84
C PRO A 349 -24.86 -2.16 12.77
N GLY A 350 -23.54 -2.18 12.59
CA GLY A 350 -22.62 -1.52 13.50
C GLY A 350 -21.18 -2.04 13.40
N GLN A 351 -20.35 -1.60 14.34
CA GLN A 351 -18.94 -2.00 14.43
C GLN A 351 -18.78 -3.06 15.52
N TYR A 352 -18.17 -4.19 15.17
CA TYR A 352 -17.96 -5.32 16.07
C TYR A 352 -16.46 -5.60 16.15
N GLU A 353 -15.85 -5.29 17.30
CA GLU A 353 -14.46 -5.67 17.57
C GLU A 353 -14.40 -7.14 17.99
N ALA A 354 -13.62 -7.94 17.27
CA ALA A 354 -13.44 -9.36 17.56
C ALA A 354 -12.05 -9.86 17.10
N PRO A 355 -11.54 -11.00 17.64
CA PRO A 355 -10.34 -11.65 17.15
C PRO A 355 -10.40 -11.94 15.64
N LEU A 356 -9.29 -11.75 14.91
CA LEU A 356 -9.17 -12.24 13.54
C LEU A 356 -9.43 -13.75 13.47
N GLY A 357 -10.11 -14.20 12.41
CA GLY A 357 -10.58 -15.59 12.28
C GLY A 357 -11.94 -15.86 12.91
N THR A 358 -12.59 -14.88 13.58
CA THR A 358 -14.00 -15.00 13.99
C THR A 358 -14.89 -15.29 12.77
N THR A 359 -15.80 -16.26 12.85
CA THR A 359 -16.65 -16.65 11.72
C THR A 359 -17.80 -15.66 11.49
N PHE A 360 -18.28 -15.52 10.25
CA PHE A 360 -19.41 -14.62 9.97
C PHE A 360 -20.69 -15.09 10.68
N ARG A 361 -20.89 -16.39 10.89
CA ARG A 361 -21.95 -16.93 11.76
C ARG A 361 -21.93 -16.30 13.16
N THR A 362 -20.77 -16.27 13.80
CA THR A 362 -20.60 -15.69 15.14
C THR A 362 -20.96 -14.19 15.16
N LEU A 363 -20.57 -13.45 14.12
CA LEU A 363 -20.89 -12.03 13.99
C LEU A 363 -22.39 -11.79 13.71
N LEU A 364 -23.05 -12.65 12.93
CA LEU A 364 -24.50 -12.62 12.75
C LEU A 364 -25.25 -12.91 14.06
N ASP A 365 -24.83 -13.92 14.82
CA ASP A 365 -25.44 -14.23 16.13
C ASP A 365 -25.29 -13.03 17.10
N LEU A 366 -24.11 -12.41 17.15
CA LEU A 366 -23.85 -11.19 17.92
C LEU A 366 -24.68 -9.99 17.45
N ALA A 367 -25.05 -9.92 16.18
CA ALA A 367 -25.92 -8.88 15.60
C ALA A 367 -27.43 -9.21 15.67
N GLY A 368 -27.82 -10.45 16.02
CA GLY A 368 -29.22 -10.88 16.02
C GLY A 368 -29.76 -11.27 14.65
N GLY A 369 -28.88 -11.79 13.78
CA GLY A 369 -29.20 -12.40 12.51
C GLY A 369 -29.54 -11.43 11.37
N ILE A 370 -30.07 -12.03 10.31
CA ILE A 370 -30.63 -11.37 9.12
C ILE A 370 -31.95 -10.69 9.49
N ARG A 371 -32.34 -9.67 8.71
CA ARG A 371 -33.64 -8.98 8.79
C ARG A 371 -34.79 -9.98 9.02
N ALA A 372 -35.65 -9.70 9.99
CA ALA A 372 -36.65 -10.65 10.49
C ALA A 372 -37.56 -11.20 9.38
N GLY A 373 -37.65 -12.55 9.29
CA GLY A 373 -38.42 -13.27 8.27
C GLY A 373 -37.64 -13.64 7.00
N HIS A 374 -36.41 -13.15 6.85
CA HIS A 374 -35.57 -13.33 5.66
C HIS A 374 -34.36 -14.24 5.91
N GLN A 375 -33.67 -14.64 4.83
CA GLN A 375 -32.52 -15.54 4.84
C GLN A 375 -31.33 -14.90 4.11
N LEU A 376 -30.11 -15.23 4.52
CA LEU A 376 -28.90 -14.74 3.85
C LEU A 376 -28.85 -15.25 2.40
N LYS A 377 -28.65 -14.35 1.44
CA LYS A 377 -28.41 -14.68 0.04
C LYS A 377 -26.93 -14.64 -0.30
N PHE A 378 -26.26 -13.54 0.06
CA PHE A 378 -24.81 -13.37 -0.08
C PHE A 378 -24.29 -12.26 0.83
N PHE A 379 -22.97 -12.21 1.00
CA PHE A 379 -22.27 -11.11 1.66
C PHE A 379 -20.93 -10.82 0.97
N THR A 380 -20.40 -9.61 1.14
CA THR A 380 -18.98 -9.33 0.87
C THR A 380 -18.18 -9.50 2.17
N PRO A 381 -17.00 -10.17 2.16
CA PRO A 381 -16.17 -10.27 3.37
C PRO A 381 -15.36 -8.99 3.69
N GLY A 382 -15.09 -8.14 2.70
CA GLY A 382 -14.18 -7.01 2.84
C GLY A 382 -14.52 -5.78 2.03
N GLY A 383 -15.81 -5.55 1.76
CA GLY A 383 -16.30 -4.45 0.91
C GLY A 383 -16.60 -4.88 -0.53
N SER A 384 -17.13 -3.95 -1.32
CA SER A 384 -17.57 -4.19 -2.70
C SER A 384 -16.46 -4.66 -3.66
N SER A 385 -15.17 -4.38 -3.35
CA SER A 385 -14.01 -4.84 -4.13
C SER A 385 -13.66 -6.32 -3.93
N THR A 386 -14.40 -7.03 -3.09
CA THR A 386 -14.09 -8.41 -2.70
C THR A 386 -15.05 -9.41 -3.35
N PRO A 387 -14.59 -10.61 -3.76
CA PRO A 387 -15.47 -11.65 -4.27
C PRO A 387 -16.57 -11.99 -3.26
N ILE A 388 -17.84 -12.04 -3.70
CA ILE A 388 -18.96 -12.32 -2.80
C ILE A 388 -18.89 -13.75 -2.26
N LEU A 389 -19.48 -13.96 -1.09
CA LEU A 389 -19.59 -15.26 -0.43
C LEU A 389 -21.07 -15.61 -0.16
N THR A 390 -21.40 -16.90 -0.28
CA THR A 390 -22.74 -17.47 -0.07
C THR A 390 -22.90 -18.00 1.38
N PRO A 391 -24.11 -18.40 1.84
CA PRO A 391 -24.33 -18.96 3.16
C PRO A 391 -23.44 -20.18 3.52
N ASP A 392 -22.97 -20.93 2.52
CA ASP A 392 -22.04 -22.05 2.68
C ASP A 392 -20.70 -21.63 3.33
N HIS A 393 -20.36 -20.34 3.24
CA HIS A 393 -19.13 -19.76 3.74
C HIS A 393 -19.27 -19.12 5.13
N LEU A 394 -20.43 -19.26 5.80
CA LEU A 394 -20.71 -18.67 7.12
C LEU A 394 -19.72 -19.07 8.21
N ASP A 395 -19.17 -20.29 8.10
CA ASP A 395 -18.22 -20.88 9.06
C ASP A 395 -16.75 -20.77 8.61
N VAL A 396 -16.47 -20.04 7.52
CA VAL A 396 -15.10 -19.69 7.13
C VAL A 396 -14.52 -18.74 8.19
N PRO A 397 -13.32 -19.00 8.75
CA PRO A 397 -12.63 -18.05 9.60
C PRO A 397 -12.35 -16.75 8.84
N LEU A 398 -12.77 -15.61 9.38
CA LEU A 398 -12.49 -14.30 8.78
C LEU A 398 -11.07 -13.84 9.14
N ASP A 399 -10.08 -14.58 8.65
CA ASP A 399 -8.68 -14.20 8.57
C ASP A 399 -8.19 -14.19 7.10
N TYR A 400 -6.94 -13.77 6.85
CA TYR A 400 -6.45 -13.61 5.49
C TYR A 400 -6.33 -14.96 4.76
N GLU A 401 -5.93 -16.02 5.47
CA GLU A 401 -5.77 -17.36 4.91
C GLU A 401 -7.10 -18.08 4.63
N GLY A 402 -8.05 -18.03 5.57
CA GLY A 402 -9.36 -18.70 5.45
C GLY A 402 -10.21 -18.11 4.34
N VAL A 403 -10.28 -16.77 4.25
CA VAL A 403 -11.04 -16.09 3.20
C VAL A 403 -10.38 -16.26 1.83
N ALA A 404 -9.04 -16.32 1.75
CA ALA A 404 -8.32 -16.68 0.52
C ALA A 404 -8.59 -18.12 0.08
N ALA A 405 -8.66 -19.07 1.02
CA ALA A 405 -9.02 -20.47 0.73
C ALA A 405 -10.48 -20.62 0.24
N ALA A 406 -11.38 -19.73 0.67
CA ALA A 406 -12.74 -19.60 0.16
C ALA A 406 -12.83 -18.93 -1.24
N GLY A 407 -11.70 -18.48 -1.82
CA GLY A 407 -11.68 -17.81 -3.12
C GLY A 407 -12.12 -16.35 -3.07
N SER A 408 -11.97 -15.67 -1.93
CA SER A 408 -12.21 -14.24 -1.75
C SER A 408 -11.01 -13.56 -1.05
N ILE A 409 -11.17 -12.31 -0.63
CA ILE A 409 -10.17 -11.55 0.15
C ILE A 409 -10.86 -10.78 1.28
N LEU A 410 -10.25 -10.76 2.47
CA LEU A 410 -10.85 -10.13 3.67
C LEU A 410 -10.92 -8.59 3.61
N GLY A 411 -10.19 -7.97 2.67
CA GLY A 411 -10.30 -6.54 2.34
C GLY A 411 -10.28 -5.61 3.57
N THR A 412 -11.30 -4.74 3.67
CA THR A 412 -11.46 -3.81 4.80
C THR A 412 -12.21 -4.39 6.00
N LYS A 413 -12.65 -5.67 5.94
CA LYS A 413 -13.60 -6.32 6.86
C LYS A 413 -15.00 -5.69 6.90
N ALA A 414 -15.37 -5.03 5.80
CA ALA A 414 -16.73 -4.58 5.55
C ALA A 414 -17.64 -5.74 5.13
N LEU A 415 -18.45 -6.20 6.08
CA LEU A 415 -19.44 -7.27 5.93
C LEU A 415 -20.79 -6.70 5.49
N GLN A 416 -20.92 -6.46 4.19
CA GLN A 416 -22.19 -6.01 3.60
C GLN A 416 -23.07 -7.22 3.33
N THR A 417 -24.23 -7.26 3.99
CA THR A 417 -25.10 -8.44 4.09
C THR A 417 -26.35 -8.26 3.25
N TYR A 418 -26.71 -9.24 2.41
CA TYR A 418 -27.87 -9.17 1.52
C TYR A 418 -28.76 -10.40 1.67
N ASP A 419 -30.07 -10.18 1.83
CA ASP A 419 -31.07 -11.25 1.96
C ASP A 419 -31.70 -11.66 0.62
N GLU A 420 -32.58 -12.66 0.63
CA GLU A 420 -33.14 -13.27 -0.59
C GLU A 420 -33.99 -12.31 -1.44
N THR A 421 -34.35 -11.15 -0.91
CA THR A 421 -35.14 -10.12 -1.61
C THR A 421 -34.34 -9.29 -2.61
N VAL A 422 -33.01 -9.45 -2.67
CA VAL A 422 -32.09 -8.57 -3.40
C VAL A 422 -31.67 -9.17 -4.74
N SER A 423 -31.89 -8.47 -5.85
CA SER A 423 -31.30 -8.84 -7.15
C SER A 423 -29.78 -8.70 -7.13
N VAL A 424 -29.05 -9.77 -7.46
CA VAL A 424 -27.58 -9.75 -7.53
C VAL A 424 -27.09 -8.90 -8.71
N VAL A 425 -27.80 -8.95 -9.84
CA VAL A 425 -27.55 -8.12 -11.03
C VAL A 425 -27.58 -6.63 -10.66
N ARG A 426 -28.59 -6.19 -9.90
CA ARG A 426 -28.71 -4.81 -9.44
C ARG A 426 -27.57 -4.40 -8.51
N THR A 427 -27.22 -5.21 -7.52
CA THR A 427 -26.12 -4.88 -6.59
C THR A 427 -24.78 -4.79 -7.34
N THR A 428 -24.51 -5.75 -8.22
CA THR A 428 -23.33 -5.76 -9.10
C THR A 428 -23.28 -4.52 -9.99
N LEU A 429 -24.42 -4.11 -10.56
CA LEU A 429 -24.52 -2.85 -11.30
C LEU A 429 -24.18 -1.63 -10.44
N ARG A 430 -24.76 -1.49 -9.23
CA ARG A 430 -24.51 -0.31 -8.38
C ARG A 430 -23.05 -0.20 -7.93
N TYR A 431 -22.38 -1.32 -7.65
CA TYR A 431 -20.94 -1.32 -7.41
C TYR A 431 -20.15 -0.93 -8.68
N THR A 432 -20.51 -1.48 -9.84
CA THR A 432 -19.81 -1.14 -11.10
C THR A 432 -20.04 0.33 -11.51
N GLU A 433 -21.21 0.91 -11.20
CA GLU A 433 -21.49 2.34 -11.37
C GLU A 433 -20.61 3.21 -10.45
N PHE A 434 -20.41 2.81 -9.19
CA PHE A 434 -19.45 3.45 -8.28
C PHE A 434 -18.02 3.37 -8.85
N TYR A 435 -17.52 2.18 -9.21
CA TYR A 435 -16.17 2.05 -9.74
C TYR A 435 -15.93 2.78 -11.07
N LYS A 436 -16.97 2.91 -11.91
CA LYS A 436 -16.94 3.76 -13.11
C LYS A 436 -16.83 5.25 -12.76
N HIS A 437 -17.49 5.70 -11.69
CA HIS A 437 -17.42 7.08 -11.19
C HIS A 437 -16.05 7.39 -10.58
N GLU A 438 -15.54 6.52 -9.70
CA GLU A 438 -14.22 6.65 -9.04
C GLU A 438 -13.02 6.38 -9.98
N SER A 439 -13.27 6.07 -11.25
CA SER A 439 -12.21 5.84 -12.21
C SER A 439 -11.45 7.14 -12.52
N CYS A 440 -10.23 7.26 -11.98
CA CYS A 440 -9.28 8.36 -12.28
C CYS A 440 -8.94 8.56 -13.78
N GLY A 441 -9.49 7.73 -14.68
CA GLY A 441 -9.41 7.86 -16.13
C GLY A 441 -8.08 7.47 -16.76
N LYS A 442 -7.08 7.09 -15.96
CA LYS A 442 -5.69 6.88 -16.41
C LYS A 442 -5.45 5.60 -17.21
N CYS A 443 -6.12 4.50 -16.87
CA CYS A 443 -5.94 3.21 -17.55
C CYS A 443 -7.11 2.99 -18.52
N THR A 444 -6.83 2.75 -19.81
CA THR A 444 -7.90 2.45 -20.80
C THR A 444 -8.76 1.25 -20.41
N PRO A 445 -8.22 0.10 -19.91
CA PRO A 445 -9.06 -1.02 -19.49
C PRO A 445 -9.99 -0.65 -18.34
N CYS A 446 -9.50 0.04 -17.30
CA CYS A 446 -10.34 0.52 -16.20
C CYS A 446 -11.42 1.52 -16.67
N ARG A 447 -11.05 2.53 -17.47
CA ARG A 447 -11.95 3.62 -17.88
C ARG A 447 -13.02 3.15 -18.88
N GLU A 448 -12.62 2.47 -19.94
CA GLU A 448 -13.54 2.01 -20.98
C GLU A 448 -14.26 0.72 -20.56
N GLY A 449 -13.56 -0.22 -19.90
CA GLY A 449 -14.13 -1.48 -19.44
C GLY A 449 -15.25 -1.28 -18.42
N SER A 450 -15.05 -0.46 -17.39
CA SER A 450 -16.13 -0.11 -16.45
C SER A 450 -17.30 0.61 -17.14
N TRP A 451 -17.03 1.41 -18.19
CA TRP A 451 -18.09 2.01 -19.00
C TRP A 451 -18.95 0.95 -19.70
N TRP A 452 -18.32 -0.02 -20.39
CA TRP A 452 -19.02 -1.10 -21.09
C TRP A 452 -19.78 -2.03 -20.14
N LEU A 453 -19.13 -2.47 -19.05
CA LEU A 453 -19.75 -3.33 -18.04
C LEU A 453 -21.02 -2.69 -17.46
N VAL A 454 -21.02 -1.39 -17.17
CA VAL A 454 -22.23 -0.66 -16.73
C VAL A 454 -23.34 -0.65 -17.79
N GLN A 455 -23.05 -0.55 -19.09
CA GLN A 455 -24.10 -0.59 -20.11
C GLN A 455 -24.74 -1.98 -20.19
N THR A 456 -23.93 -3.04 -20.22
CA THR A 456 -24.42 -4.42 -20.26
C THR A 456 -25.21 -4.77 -19.00
N LEU A 457 -24.70 -4.42 -17.81
CA LEU A 457 -25.40 -4.63 -16.54
C LEU A 457 -26.72 -3.84 -16.44
N ARG A 458 -26.83 -2.64 -17.04
CA ARG A 458 -28.10 -1.88 -17.14
C ARG A 458 -29.10 -2.52 -18.10
N ASN A 459 -28.62 -3.18 -19.16
CA ASN A 459 -29.52 -3.94 -20.04
C ASN A 459 -30.06 -5.18 -19.32
N LEU A 460 -29.22 -5.89 -18.56
CA LEU A 460 -29.62 -7.04 -17.75
C LEU A 460 -30.54 -6.65 -16.57
N GLU A 461 -30.27 -5.55 -15.84
CA GLU A 461 -31.19 -5.01 -14.81
C GLU A 461 -32.59 -4.73 -15.42
N ALA A 462 -32.63 -4.27 -16.67
CA ALA A 462 -33.85 -3.87 -17.36
C ALA A 462 -34.56 -4.99 -18.17
N GLY A 463 -34.10 -6.24 -18.13
CA GLY A 463 -34.70 -7.34 -18.91
C GLY A 463 -34.51 -7.20 -20.44
N ARG A 464 -33.42 -6.53 -20.85
CA ARG A 464 -33.09 -6.20 -22.25
C ARG A 464 -31.68 -6.65 -22.64
N GLY A 465 -31.09 -7.59 -21.91
CA GLY A 465 -29.85 -8.23 -22.33
C GLY A 465 -30.07 -9.11 -23.56
N SER A 466 -28.99 -9.41 -24.27
CA SER A 466 -28.97 -10.41 -25.35
C SER A 466 -28.31 -11.70 -24.87
N GLU A 467 -28.67 -12.85 -25.45
CA GLU A 467 -27.97 -14.11 -25.19
C GLU A 467 -26.44 -13.94 -25.36
N GLY A 468 -25.69 -14.53 -24.42
CA GLY A 468 -24.24 -14.38 -24.32
C GLY A 468 -23.75 -13.03 -23.78
N ASP A 469 -24.62 -12.10 -23.36
CA ASP A 469 -24.17 -10.87 -22.66
C ASP A 469 -23.46 -11.19 -21.33
N VAL A 470 -23.83 -12.29 -20.66
CA VAL A 470 -23.13 -12.76 -19.44
C VAL A 470 -21.70 -13.19 -19.76
N ASP A 471 -21.48 -13.89 -20.89
CA ASP A 471 -20.14 -14.31 -21.30
C ASP A 471 -19.31 -13.12 -21.81
N LYS A 472 -19.95 -12.10 -22.41
CA LYS A 472 -19.31 -10.80 -22.72
C LYS A 472 -18.91 -10.04 -21.45
N LEU A 473 -19.67 -10.10 -20.36
CA LEU A 473 -19.23 -9.53 -19.07
C LEU A 473 -17.95 -10.19 -18.58
N LEU A 474 -17.85 -11.52 -18.71
CA LEU A 474 -16.65 -12.28 -18.31
C LEU A 474 -15.44 -11.97 -19.22
N ASP A 475 -15.60 -11.97 -20.54
CA ASP A 475 -14.53 -11.58 -21.48
C ASP A 475 -14.04 -10.14 -21.26
N VAL A 476 -14.95 -9.19 -21.01
CA VAL A 476 -14.54 -7.82 -20.65
C VAL A 476 -13.83 -7.79 -19.30
N CYS A 477 -14.25 -8.60 -18.31
CA CYS A 477 -13.54 -8.73 -17.04
C CYS A 477 -12.11 -9.28 -17.22
N ASP A 478 -11.93 -10.35 -18.00
CA ASP A 478 -10.62 -10.91 -18.33
C ASP A 478 -9.75 -9.93 -19.13
N ASN A 479 -10.36 -9.04 -19.92
CA ASN A 479 -9.68 -7.95 -20.62
C ASN A 479 -9.37 -6.71 -19.76
N VAL A 480 -9.85 -6.65 -18.53
CA VAL A 480 -9.56 -5.58 -17.54
C VAL A 480 -8.65 -6.06 -16.40
N SER A 481 -8.85 -7.29 -15.94
CA SER A 481 -8.14 -7.95 -14.85
C SER A 481 -6.62 -7.87 -15.01
N MET A 482 -5.91 -7.43 -13.97
CA MET A 482 -4.45 -7.30 -13.92
C MET A 482 -3.83 -6.40 -15.01
N LYS A 483 -4.64 -5.68 -15.79
CA LYS A 483 -4.23 -4.83 -16.94
C LYS A 483 -4.32 -3.33 -16.61
N SER A 484 -4.38 -2.97 -15.33
CA SER A 484 -4.52 -1.59 -14.83
C SER A 484 -3.46 -1.23 -13.79
N PHE A 485 -3.10 0.07 -13.67
CA PHE A 485 -2.04 0.53 -12.74
C PHE A 485 -2.40 0.43 -11.25
N CYS A 486 -3.68 0.25 -10.91
CA CYS A 486 -4.20 0.18 -9.54
C CYS A 486 -5.36 -0.83 -9.44
N THR A 487 -5.59 -1.32 -8.22
CA THR A 487 -6.52 -2.41 -7.89
C THR A 487 -8.00 -2.07 -7.99
N LEU A 488 -8.36 -0.81 -8.30
CA LEU A 488 -9.75 -0.39 -8.53
C LEU A 488 -10.40 -1.22 -9.64
N ALA A 489 -9.64 -1.54 -10.69
CA ALA A 489 -10.09 -2.39 -11.79
C ALA A 489 -10.38 -3.83 -11.33
N ASP A 490 -9.44 -4.40 -10.57
CA ASP A 490 -9.54 -5.77 -10.07
C ASP A 490 -10.68 -5.93 -9.06
N GLY A 491 -11.04 -4.85 -8.33
CA GLY A 491 -12.18 -4.83 -7.41
C GLY A 491 -13.54 -5.03 -8.07
N PHE A 492 -13.84 -4.32 -9.18
CA PHE A 492 -15.10 -4.56 -9.90
C PHE A 492 -15.10 -5.87 -10.66
N VAL A 493 -13.93 -6.31 -11.18
CA VAL A 493 -13.77 -7.64 -11.79
C VAL A 493 -14.07 -8.74 -10.77
N ALA A 494 -13.51 -8.65 -9.56
CA ALA A 494 -13.76 -9.58 -8.47
C ALA A 494 -15.25 -9.66 -8.10
N ASN A 495 -15.94 -8.52 -8.05
CA ASN A 495 -17.37 -8.49 -7.80
C ASN A 495 -18.18 -9.15 -8.94
N ILE A 496 -18.01 -8.71 -10.19
CA ILE A 496 -18.78 -9.21 -11.34
C ILE A 496 -18.57 -10.71 -11.56
N THR A 497 -17.32 -11.17 -11.54
CA THR A 497 -16.99 -12.59 -11.77
C THR A 497 -17.55 -13.50 -10.67
N SER A 498 -17.50 -13.08 -9.40
CA SER A 498 -18.07 -13.86 -8.30
C SER A 498 -19.61 -13.82 -8.25
N SER A 499 -20.22 -12.67 -8.57
CA SER A 499 -21.68 -12.57 -8.75
C SER A 499 -22.19 -13.51 -9.85
N ILE A 500 -21.51 -13.55 -11.00
CA ILE A 500 -21.86 -14.47 -12.10
C ILE A 500 -21.57 -15.94 -11.70
N LYS A 501 -20.46 -16.22 -11.00
CA LYS A 501 -20.12 -17.58 -10.52
C LYS A 501 -21.23 -18.20 -9.66
N TYR A 502 -21.82 -17.44 -8.75
CA TYR A 502 -22.80 -17.96 -7.79
C TYR A 502 -24.27 -17.75 -8.20
N PHE A 503 -24.56 -16.80 -9.10
CA PHE A 503 -25.94 -16.41 -9.45
C PHE A 503 -26.15 -16.24 -10.97
N ARG A 504 -25.45 -17.01 -11.82
CA ARG A 504 -25.51 -16.91 -13.30
C ARG A 504 -26.94 -16.81 -13.83
N ASP A 505 -27.83 -17.66 -13.33
CA ASP A 505 -29.25 -17.74 -13.66
C ASP A 505 -30.00 -16.39 -13.49
N GLU A 506 -29.64 -15.57 -12.48
CA GLU A 506 -30.23 -14.24 -12.29
C GLU A 506 -29.79 -13.24 -13.36
N PHE A 507 -28.56 -13.37 -13.86
CA PHE A 507 -28.06 -12.54 -14.96
C PHE A 507 -28.69 -12.98 -16.29
N GLU A 508 -28.85 -14.28 -16.54
CA GLU A 508 -29.46 -14.80 -17.77
C GLU A 508 -30.98 -14.60 -17.82
N ALA A 509 -31.65 -14.55 -16.67
CA ALA A 509 -33.02 -14.07 -16.58
C ALA A 509 -33.15 -12.61 -17.10
N GLY A 510 -32.10 -11.79 -16.92
CA GLY A 510 -31.98 -10.42 -17.44
C GLY A 510 -31.94 -10.30 -18.97
N TYR A 511 -31.89 -11.40 -19.72
CA TYR A 511 -32.11 -11.38 -21.17
C TYR A 511 -33.58 -11.10 -21.55
N HIS A 512 -34.54 -11.34 -20.64
CA HIS A 512 -35.97 -11.32 -20.96
C HIS A 512 -36.89 -10.87 -19.81
N THR A 513 -36.43 -10.86 -18.56
CA THR A 513 -37.20 -10.44 -17.38
C THR A 513 -36.46 -9.33 -16.63
N PRO A 514 -37.09 -8.17 -16.35
CA PRO A 514 -36.47 -7.13 -15.55
C PRO A 514 -36.20 -7.56 -14.10
N ALA A 515 -35.09 -7.08 -13.55
CA ALA A 515 -34.65 -7.44 -12.19
C ALA A 515 -35.65 -7.03 -11.10
N TRP A 516 -36.45 -5.98 -11.32
CA TRP A 516 -37.51 -5.54 -10.40
C TRP A 516 -38.79 -6.40 -10.45
N GLU A 517 -38.96 -7.26 -11.45
CA GLU A 517 -40.11 -8.19 -11.50
C GLU A 517 -39.82 -9.47 -10.70
N LEU A 518 -38.59 -9.98 -10.83
CA LEU A 518 -38.07 -11.10 -10.03
C LEU A 518 -37.83 -10.69 -8.56
N PHE A 519 -37.21 -9.53 -8.35
CA PHE A 519 -36.85 -9.00 -7.05
C PHE A 519 -37.41 -7.57 -6.88
N PRO A 520 -38.71 -7.40 -6.58
CA PRO A 520 -39.33 -6.09 -6.38
C PRO A 520 -38.57 -5.25 -5.35
N TYR A 521 -38.12 -4.07 -5.76
CA TYR A 521 -37.16 -3.25 -5.00
C TYR A 521 -37.72 -2.80 -3.66
N GLU A 522 -39.04 -2.67 -3.56
CA GLU A 522 -39.82 -2.36 -2.36
C GLU A 522 -39.73 -3.46 -1.29
N LYS A 523 -39.36 -4.71 -1.65
CA LYS A 523 -39.06 -5.79 -0.68
C LYS A 523 -37.66 -5.66 -0.09
N SER A 524 -36.74 -5.01 -0.80
CA SER A 524 -35.32 -4.87 -0.42
C SER A 524 -35.02 -3.63 0.43
N ILE A 525 -36.00 -2.80 0.77
CA ILE A 525 -35.78 -1.60 1.60
C ILE A 525 -35.81 -1.95 3.09
N TYR A 526 -34.85 -1.42 3.85
CA TYR A 526 -34.83 -1.52 5.32
C TYR A 526 -35.73 -0.46 5.97
N PHE A 527 -35.85 0.72 5.33
CA PHE A 527 -36.73 1.80 5.73
C PHE A 527 -37.82 1.98 4.65
N PRO A 528 -39.12 1.94 5.00
CA PRO A 528 -40.18 2.20 4.04
C PRO A 528 -40.12 3.67 3.61
N TYR A 529 -39.84 3.92 2.33
CA TYR A 529 -39.90 5.25 1.76
C TYR A 529 -41.33 5.54 1.33
N GLU A 530 -42.05 6.36 2.10
CA GLU A 530 -43.30 6.93 1.64
C GLU A 530 -43.00 7.82 0.42
N ARG A 531 -43.28 7.31 -0.79
CA ARG A 531 -43.24 8.13 -1.99
C ARG A 531 -44.41 9.09 -1.94
N GLU A 532 -44.20 10.27 -1.35
CA GLU A 532 -45.05 11.42 -1.64
C GLU A 532 -45.02 11.62 -3.17
N THR A 533 -46.16 11.38 -3.82
CA THR A 533 -46.32 11.65 -5.24
C THR A 533 -46.32 13.16 -5.42
N LEU A 534 -45.14 13.72 -5.73
CA LEU A 534 -45.00 15.11 -6.16
C LEU A 534 -45.76 15.30 -7.48
N ILE A 535 -47.04 15.64 -7.37
CA ILE A 535 -47.88 16.07 -8.48
C ILE A 535 -47.34 17.44 -8.91
N VAL A 536 -46.39 17.42 -9.85
CA VAL A 536 -45.97 18.61 -10.59
C VAL A 536 -47.16 19.01 -11.45
N ASN A 537 -48.00 19.89 -10.93
CA ASN A 537 -49.06 20.51 -11.72
C ASN A 537 -48.39 21.26 -12.88
N GLU A 538 -48.70 20.86 -14.12
CA GLU A 538 -48.27 21.59 -15.31
C GLU A 538 -48.91 22.98 -15.29
N VAL A 539 -48.11 23.98 -14.91
CA VAL A 539 -48.49 25.39 -15.05
C VAL A 539 -48.41 25.70 -16.55
N ALA A 540 -49.55 25.54 -17.23
CA ALA A 540 -49.65 25.76 -18.67
C ALA A 540 -49.20 27.19 -19.05
N ASP A 541 -48.35 27.29 -20.06
CA ASP A 541 -47.83 28.56 -20.59
C ASP A 541 -48.95 29.54 -20.96
N LYS A 542 -48.73 30.83 -20.65
CA LYS A 542 -49.58 31.97 -21.02
C LYS A 542 -48.77 33.24 -21.20
#